data_AF-A0AA87F8V1-F1
#
_entry.id   AF-A0AA87F8V1-F1
#
_cell.length_a   1.000
_cell.length_b   1.000
_cell.length_c   1.000
_cell.angle_alpha   90.00
_cell.angle_beta   90.00
_cell.angle_gamma   90.00
#
_symmetry.space_group_name_H-M   'P 1'
#
loop_
_entity.id
_entity.type
_entity.pdbx_description
1 polymer ?
#
loop_
_entity_poly.entity_id
_entity_poly.type
_entity_poly.pdbx_seq_one_letter_code
_entity_poly.pdbx_strand_id
1 'polypeptide(L)' 'MVEVGVCLEEIQRVSGLSQSTTSTYMNMMKKVGLVQATRLGKYTYFKRNEEVLTSLSSYLVNDL' A
#
# COMPACT_ATOMS: atom_id res chain seq x y z
N MET A 1 11.45 -10.78 -8.28
CA MET A 1 9.97 -10.73 -8.24
C MET A 1 9.41 -10.01 -7.01
N VAL A 2 10.19 -9.81 -5.93
CA VAL A 2 9.77 -9.12 -4.68
C VAL A 2 10.17 -7.62 -4.63
N GLU A 3 10.95 -7.11 -5.59
CA GLU A 3 11.51 -5.76 -5.49
C GLU A 3 10.47 -4.63 -5.60
N VAL A 4 9.45 -4.79 -6.45
CA VAL A 4 8.58 -3.68 -6.86
C VAL A 4 7.25 -3.60 -6.11
N GLY A 5 6.80 -4.71 -5.51
CA GLY A 5 5.51 -4.82 -4.82
C GLY A 5 4.40 -5.49 -5.66
N VAL A 6 3.15 -5.23 -5.31
CA VAL A 6 1.95 -5.88 -5.86
C VAL A 6 1.18 -4.92 -6.77
N CYS A 7 0.73 -5.37 -7.94
CA CYS A 7 -0.03 -4.54 -8.87
C CYS A 7 -1.39 -4.13 -8.29
N LEU A 8 -1.87 -2.93 -8.61
CA LEU A 8 -3.19 -2.43 -8.19
C LEU A 8 -4.35 -3.37 -8.53
N GLU A 9 -4.32 -4.01 -9.71
CA GLU A 9 -5.37 -4.95 -10.16
C GLU A 9 -5.45 -6.20 -9.27
N GLU A 10 -4.29 -6.68 -8.80
CA GLU A 10 -4.19 -7.81 -7.88
C GLU A 10 -4.81 -7.45 -6.52
N ILE A 11 -4.47 -6.26 -6.00
CA ILE A 11 -5.01 -5.73 -4.74
C ILE A 11 -6.53 -5.55 -4.85
N GLN A 12 -7.01 -5.02 -5.96
CA GLN A 12 -8.44 -4.90 -6.22
C GLN A 12 -9.12 -6.27 -6.18
N ARG A 13 -8.55 -7.26 -6.86
CA ARG A 13 -9.12 -8.62 -6.91
C ARG A 13 -9.21 -9.28 -5.54
N VAL A 14 -8.18 -9.13 -4.71
CA VAL A 14 -8.13 -9.72 -3.36
C VAL A 14 -8.99 -8.95 -2.37
N SER A 15 -9.06 -7.62 -2.47
CA SER A 15 -9.86 -6.79 -1.56
C SER A 15 -11.36 -6.83 -1.85
N GLY A 16 -11.78 -7.26 -3.05
CA GLY A 16 -13.18 -7.25 -3.48
C GLY A 16 -13.77 -5.85 -3.67
N LEU A 17 -12.92 -4.81 -3.63
CA LEU A 17 -13.32 -3.42 -3.81
C LEU A 17 -13.35 -3.03 -5.28
N SER A 18 -14.06 -1.95 -5.60
CA SER A 18 -14.00 -1.36 -6.92
C SER A 18 -12.59 -0.82 -7.22
N GLN A 19 -12.23 -0.69 -8.50
CA GLN A 19 -10.93 -0.16 -8.91
C GLN A 19 -10.71 1.28 -8.40
N SER A 20 -11.75 2.13 -8.43
CA SER A 20 -11.67 3.52 -7.96
C SER A 20 -11.51 3.60 -6.45
N THR A 21 -12.22 2.76 -5.69
CA THR A 21 -12.09 2.66 -4.23
C THR A 21 -10.68 2.18 -3.85
N THR A 22 -10.21 1.10 -4.48
CA THR A 22 -8.88 0.54 -4.24
C THR A 22 -7.79 1.58 -4.52
N SER A 23 -7.86 2.25 -5.67
CA SER A 23 -6.93 3.32 -6.04
C SER A 23 -6.93 4.47 -5.02
N THR A 24 -8.11 4.88 -4.58
CA THR A 24 -8.26 5.95 -3.57
C THR A 24 -7.58 5.58 -2.26
N TYR A 25 -7.82 4.37 -1.75
CA TYR A 25 -7.18 3.89 -0.51
C TYR A 25 -5.67 3.77 -0.65
N MET A 26 -5.19 3.18 -1.75
CA MET A 26 -3.75 3.07 -1.99
C MET A 26 -3.07 4.45 -2.09
N ASN A 27 -3.73 5.44 -2.69
CA ASN A 27 -3.21 6.80 -2.74
C ASN A 27 -3.19 7.46 -1.35
N MET A 28 -4.20 7.23 -0.51
CA MET A 28 -4.19 7.73 0.87
C MET A 28 -3.07 7.09 1.69
N MET A 29 -2.91 5.76 1.63
CA MET A 29 -1.83 5.04 2.30
C MET A 29 -0.45 5.51 1.81
N LYS A 30 -0.31 5.82 0.52
CA LYS A 30 0.91 6.39 -0.04
C LYS A 30 1.21 7.77 0.53
N LYS A 31 0.20 8.65 0.63
CA LYS A 31 0.36 10.01 1.18
C LYS A 31 0.88 10.01 2.60
N VAL A 32 0.44 9.06 3.43
CA VAL A 32 0.89 8.92 4.82
C VAL A 32 2.15 8.03 4.96
N GLY A 33 2.72 7.57 3.84
CA GLY A 33 3.97 6.81 3.84
C GLY A 33 3.85 5.34 4.24
N LEU A 34 2.64 4.81 4.46
CA LEU A 34 2.43 3.39 4.81
C LEU A 34 2.75 2.43 3.65
N VAL A 35 2.59 2.91 2.41
CA VAL A 35 2.96 2.16 1.21
C VAL A 35 3.76 3.03 0.26
N GLN A 36 4.65 2.40 -0.49
CA GLN A 36 5.39 2.98 -1.60
C GLN A 36 4.73 2.55 -2.91
N ALA A 37 4.67 3.47 -3.87
CA ALA A 37 4.09 3.20 -5.18
C ALA A 37 5.17 3.34 -6.26
N THR A 38 5.35 2.31 -7.07
CA THR A 38 6.30 2.30 -8.19
C THR A 38 5.53 2.07 -9.48
N ARG A 39 5.71 2.98 -10.45
CA ARG A 39 5.07 2.87 -11.76
C ARG A 39 6.01 2.17 -12.74
N LEU A 40 5.58 1.04 -13.28
CA LEU A 40 6.28 0.29 -14.33
C LEU A 40 5.38 0.21 -15.57
N GLY A 41 5.72 1.02 -16.58
CA GLY A 41 4.93 1.14 -17.80
C GLY A 41 3.49 1.61 -17.51
N LYS A 42 2.52 0.75 -17.83
CA LYS A 42 1.09 1.02 -17.63
C LYS A 42 0.59 0.66 -16.22
N TYR A 43 1.38 -0.08 -15.45
CA TYR A 43 0.96 -0.63 -14.16
C TYR A 43 1.58 0.13 -12.99
N THR A 44 0.82 0.26 -11.90
CA THR A 44 1.31 0.79 -10.63
C THR A 44 1.36 -0.33 -9.62
N TYR A 45 2.53 -0.50 -9.02
CA TYR A 45 2.81 -1.49 -8.00
C TYR A 45 2.88 -0.80 -6.64
N PHE A 46 2.34 -1.44 -5.62
CA PHE A 46 2.36 -0.97 -4.24
C PHE A 46 3.14 -1.93 -3.37
N LYS A 47 4.02 -1.38 -2.53
CA LYS A 47 4.84 -2.11 -1.57
C LYS A 47 4.63 -1.51 -0.18
N ARG A 48 4.56 -2.35 0.85
CA ARG A 48 4.49 -1.88 2.24
C ARG A 48 5.78 -1.17 2.63
N ASN A 49 5.64 -0.09 3.38
CA ASN A 49 6.75 0.56 4.04
C ASN A 49 6.89 0.00 5.46
N GLU A 50 7.71 -1.04 5.62
CA GLU A 50 7.83 -1.75 6.90
C GLU A 50 8.40 -0.87 8.01
N GLU A 51 9.21 0.14 7.71
CA GLU A 51 9.73 1.07 8.71
C GLU A 51 8.59 1.86 9.36
N VAL A 52 7.72 2.46 8.54
CA VAL A 52 6.57 3.24 9.02
C VAL A 52 5.53 2.34 9.67
N LEU A 53 5.29 1.14 9.11
CA LEU A 53 4.37 0.18 9.72
C LEU A 53 4.85 -0.30 11.09
N THR A 54 6.16 -0.57 11.23
CA THR A 54 6.74 -1.00 12.50
C THR A 54 6.66 0.10 13.55
N SER A 55 6.99 1.34 13.17
CA SER A 55 6.84 2.51 14.04
C SER A 55 5.37 2.70 14.47
N LEU A 56 4.42 2.63 13.53
CA LEU A 56 3.00 2.72 13.83
C LEU A 56 2.54 1.60 14.76
N SER A 57 2.93 0.35 14.50
CA SER A 57 2.55 -0.78 15.35
C SER A 57 3.10 -0.63 16.77
N SER A 58 4.33 -0.10 16.90
CA SER A 58 4.95 0.15 18.19
C SER A 58 4.22 1.25 18.95
N TYR A 59 3.83 2.32 18.27
CA TYR A 59 3.00 3.39 18.84
C TYR A 59 1.64 2.86 19.32
N LEU A 60 0.94 2.06 18.50
CA LEU A 60 -0.37 1.50 18.86
C LEU A 60 -0.33 0.54 20.05
N VAL A 61 0.80 -0.15 20.28
CA VAL A 61 0.94 -1.12 21.37
C VAL A 61 1.41 -0.46 22.68
N ASN A 62 2.22 0.61 22.59
CA ASN A 62 2.85 1.22 23.77
C ASN A 62 2.15 2.48 24.27
N ASP A 63 1.51 3.25 23.38
CA ASP A 63 1.00 4.60 23.68
C ASP A 63 -0.54 4.71 23.61
N LEU A 64 -1.24 3.60 23.35
CA LEU A 64 -2.71 3.50 23.27
C LEU A 64 -3.22 2.45 24.27
#